data_AF-A0A2S1XQ38-F1
#
_entry.id   AF-A0A2S1XQ38-F1
#
_cell.length_a   1.000
_cell.length_b   1.000
_cell.length_c   1.000
_cell.angle_alpha   90.00
_cell.angle_beta   90.00
_cell.angle_gamma   90.00
#
_symmetry.space_group_name_H-M   'P 1'
#
loop_
_entity.id
_entity.type
_entity.pdbx_description
1 polymer ?
#
loop_
_entity_poly.entity_id
_entity_poly.type
_entity_poly.pdbx_seq_one_letter_code
_entity_poly.pdbx_strand_id
1 'polypeptide(L)'
;MQRTATFLWHLVPTATLAIALALVSPDGLRAQDTATTTGAATGVATESMPPPRIVISLTERRLHLLEEGRPPRSFPVAIGRPGVAIPLGDSRVLRKRRNPTWHPTANQRRENPALPVSVPPGPANPLGKFALDLGWTAIAIHGTNEPDSVGRRASGGCFRMLPADIAALFEAVPVGTPVRVVSGPAAVPPAQPAIAVAATVAAAAVPPAKAVPPPLPILPDPRCATASAPLRRMICTEPDLAALDGRARGLHQRHLAALPAERRDAAAYALLQEERRFDDRITARCWVRRGMEEDPAVAAAARACLGDALTARLEEAKRR
;
A
#
# COMPACT_ATOMS: atom_id res chain seq x y z
N MET A 1 25.06 51.51 40.54
CA MET A 1 24.69 52.16 39.26
C MET A 1 23.31 51.65 38.84
N GLN A 2 22.28 52.44 39.11
CA GLN A 2 20.87 52.17 38.80
C GLN A 2 20.57 52.49 37.34
N ARG A 3 19.76 51.67 36.67
CA ARG A 3 18.88 52.14 35.58
C ARG A 3 17.53 51.44 35.68
N THR A 4 16.58 52.20 36.20
CA THR A 4 15.14 51.95 36.28
C THR A 4 14.49 52.23 34.93
N ALA A 5 13.57 51.36 34.48
CA ALA A 5 12.69 51.62 33.35
C ALA A 5 11.23 51.65 33.83
N THR A 6 10.71 52.86 33.97
CA THR A 6 9.29 53.21 34.16
C THR A 6 8.61 53.27 32.80
N PHE A 7 7.49 52.57 32.61
CA PHE A 7 6.57 52.80 31.49
C PHE A 7 5.25 53.37 32.00
N LEU A 8 4.98 54.60 31.57
CA LEU A 8 3.80 55.40 31.84
C LEU A 8 2.57 54.83 31.12
N TRP A 9 1.45 54.82 31.84
CA TRP A 9 0.09 54.81 31.31
C TRP A 9 -0.22 56.12 30.58
N HIS A 10 -0.82 56.04 29.40
CA HIS A 10 -1.65 57.14 28.88
C HIS A 10 -2.98 56.61 28.33
N LEU A 11 -4.04 57.15 28.93
CA LEU A 11 -5.43 57.13 28.49
C LEU A 11 -5.58 57.90 27.17
N VAL A 12 -6.45 57.41 26.28
CA VAL A 12 -7.06 58.21 25.19
C VAL A 12 -8.52 57.75 25.01
N PRO A 13 -9.48 58.66 24.72
CA PRO A 13 -10.84 58.59 25.23
C PRO A 13 -11.89 58.05 24.24
N THR A 14 -13.05 57.77 24.83
CA THR A 14 -14.35 57.47 24.24
C THR A 14 -14.85 58.53 23.26
N ALA A 15 -15.37 58.11 22.10
CA ALA A 15 -16.16 58.96 21.20
C ALA A 15 -17.47 58.26 20.78
N THR A 16 -18.54 58.74 21.42
CA THR A 16 -19.91 59.02 20.91
C THR A 16 -20.57 58.12 19.86
N LEU A 17 -21.61 57.46 20.38
CA LEU A 17 -22.81 56.89 19.77
C LEU A 17 -23.58 57.92 18.91
N ALA A 18 -23.95 57.55 17.68
CA ALA A 18 -24.97 58.25 16.89
C ALA A 18 -26.17 57.31 16.68
N ILE A 19 -27.31 57.74 17.20
CA ILE A 19 -28.62 57.10 17.15
C ILE A 19 -29.30 57.49 15.84
N ALA A 20 -29.76 56.52 15.06
CA ALA A 20 -30.74 56.73 14.00
C ALA A 20 -32.02 55.98 14.37
N LEU A 21 -33.06 56.77 14.67
CA LEU A 21 -34.40 56.39 15.04
C LEU A 21 -35.17 55.97 13.77
N ALA A 22 -35.71 54.74 13.73
CA ALA A 22 -36.74 54.36 12.76
C ALA A 22 -38.00 53.95 13.53
N LEU A 23 -39.03 54.78 13.38
CA LEU A 23 -40.38 54.60 13.92
C LEU A 23 -41.13 53.57 13.08
N VAL A 24 -41.70 52.54 13.72
CA VAL A 24 -42.82 51.77 13.17
C VAL A 24 -43.84 51.56 14.28
N SER A 25 -45.05 52.08 14.07
CA SER A 25 -46.22 51.91 14.91
C SER A 25 -46.80 50.48 14.82
N PRO A 26 -47.55 50.02 15.83
CA PRO A 26 -48.29 48.76 15.79
C PRO A 26 -49.72 48.99 15.30
N ASP A 27 -50.28 48.07 14.51
CA ASP A 27 -51.65 47.57 14.65
C ASP A 27 -52.07 46.67 13.48
N GLY A 28 -52.82 45.61 13.80
CA GLY A 28 -53.81 45.06 12.87
C GLY A 28 -53.62 43.60 12.44
N LEU A 29 -54.11 42.67 13.26
CA LEU A 29 -54.58 41.36 12.80
C LEU A 29 -55.73 41.55 11.79
N ARG A 30 -55.67 40.86 10.63
CA ARG A 30 -56.81 40.07 10.13
C ARG A 30 -56.42 39.08 9.03
N ALA A 31 -56.97 37.88 9.16
CA ALA A 31 -56.86 36.75 8.25
C ALA A 31 -57.59 36.97 6.92
N GLN A 32 -57.06 36.37 5.84
CA GLN A 32 -57.84 35.81 4.74
C GLN A 32 -57.17 34.54 4.22
N ASP A 33 -57.97 33.47 4.16
CA ASP A 33 -57.67 32.19 3.52
C ASP A 33 -57.40 32.37 2.01
N THR A 34 -56.49 31.55 1.45
CA THR A 34 -56.77 30.78 0.22
C THR A 34 -55.59 29.89 -0.20
N ALA A 35 -55.96 28.65 -0.52
CA ALA A 35 -55.38 27.77 -1.54
C ALA A 35 -53.98 27.17 -1.32
N THR A 36 -54.00 25.91 -0.85
CA THR A 36 -53.36 24.75 -1.48
C THR A 36 -52.11 24.99 -2.32
N THR A 37 -50.95 24.62 -1.79
CA THR A 37 -49.99 23.80 -2.55
C THR A 37 -49.31 22.84 -1.58
N THR A 38 -49.56 21.56 -1.83
CA THR A 38 -48.91 20.41 -1.21
C THR A 38 -47.40 20.50 -1.43
N GLY A 39 -46.69 21.01 -0.44
CA GLY A 39 -45.23 20.94 -0.36
C GLY A 39 -44.86 20.07 0.82
N ALA A 40 -44.90 18.75 0.65
CA ALA A 40 -44.25 17.85 1.57
C ALA A 40 -42.77 18.24 1.58
N ALA A 41 -42.34 18.97 2.62
CA ALA A 41 -40.94 19.16 2.93
C ALA A 41 -40.41 17.80 3.43
N THR A 42 -40.18 16.88 2.50
CA THR A 42 -39.20 15.82 2.69
C THR A 42 -37.86 16.54 2.86
N GLY A 43 -37.51 16.81 4.12
CA GLY A 43 -36.13 17.02 4.50
C GLY A 43 -35.35 15.84 3.96
N VAL A 44 -34.61 16.06 2.87
CA VAL A 44 -33.62 15.11 2.39
C VAL A 44 -32.61 15.02 3.53
N ALA A 45 -32.75 14.00 4.36
CA ALA A 45 -31.64 13.52 5.16
C ALA A 45 -30.53 13.29 4.15
N THR A 46 -29.50 14.15 4.16
CA THR A 46 -28.25 13.83 3.50
C THR A 46 -27.77 12.58 4.21
N GLU A 47 -28.05 11.42 3.61
CA GLU A 47 -27.66 10.12 4.10
C GLU A 47 -26.12 10.15 4.13
N SER A 48 -25.56 10.48 5.29
CA SER A 48 -24.12 10.60 5.44
C SER A 48 -23.56 9.21 5.23
N MET A 49 -22.90 8.99 4.09
CA MET A 49 -22.29 7.69 3.81
C MET A 49 -21.41 7.27 5.00
N PRO A 50 -21.54 6.02 5.48
CA PRO A 50 -20.76 5.56 6.60
C PRO A 50 -19.26 5.72 6.31
N PRO A 51 -18.46 6.12 7.33
CA PRO A 51 -17.05 6.40 7.14
C PRO A 51 -16.30 5.15 6.67
N PRO A 52 -15.18 5.33 5.94
CA PRO A 52 -14.38 4.21 5.48
C PRO A 52 -13.91 3.36 6.65
N ARG A 53 -13.83 2.04 6.44
CA ARG A 53 -13.32 1.07 7.41
C ARG A 53 -12.22 0.22 6.80
N ILE A 54 -11.26 -0.18 7.62
CA ILE A 54 -10.12 -1.01 7.22
C ILE A 54 -10.26 -2.40 7.86
N VAL A 55 -10.08 -3.45 7.08
CA VAL A 55 -9.97 -4.84 7.57
C VAL A 55 -8.64 -5.42 7.12
N ILE A 56 -7.83 -5.92 8.05
CA ILE A 56 -6.54 -6.56 7.75
C ILE A 56 -6.64 -8.05 8.04
N SER A 57 -6.45 -8.88 7.02
CA SER A 57 -6.33 -10.34 7.18
C SER A 57 -4.88 -10.76 7.23
N LEU A 58 -4.50 -11.42 8.33
CA LEU A 58 -3.15 -11.95 8.51
C LEU A 58 -2.89 -13.20 7.65
N THR A 59 -3.92 -14.01 7.39
CA THR A 59 -3.77 -15.20 6.53
C THR A 59 -3.61 -14.82 5.07
N GLU A 60 -4.43 -13.88 4.60
CA GLU A 60 -4.35 -13.38 3.22
C GLU A 60 -3.14 -12.45 3.02
N ARG A 61 -2.64 -11.84 4.11
CA ARG A 61 -1.64 -10.77 4.07
C ARG A 61 -2.12 -9.59 3.23
N ARG A 62 -3.38 -9.21 3.48
CA ARG A 62 -4.06 -8.13 2.76
C ARG A 62 -4.73 -7.17 3.71
N LEU A 63 -4.70 -5.90 3.35
CA LEU A 63 -5.50 -4.82 3.91
C LEU A 63 -6.61 -4.51 2.91
N HIS A 64 -7.85 -4.54 3.38
CA HIS A 64 -9.03 -4.19 2.61
C HIS A 64 -9.59 -2.88 3.13
N LEU A 65 -9.75 -1.90 2.23
CA LEU A 65 -10.44 -0.66 2.49
C LEU A 65 -11.86 -0.76 1.94
N LEU A 66 -12.82 -0.54 2.84
CA LEU A 66 -14.24 -0.63 2.54
C LEU A 66 -14.83 0.78 2.64
N GLU A 67 -15.39 1.24 1.54
CA GLU A 67 -15.99 2.55 1.35
C GLU A 67 -17.42 2.31 0.84
N GLU A 68 -18.41 3.03 1.38
CA GLU A 68 -19.79 2.87 0.92
C GLU A 68 -19.93 3.23 -0.57
N GLY A 69 -20.74 2.48 -1.30
CA GLY A 69 -20.95 2.71 -2.73
C GLY A 69 -19.72 2.45 -3.62
N ARG A 70 -18.62 1.91 -3.08
CA ARG A 70 -17.41 1.55 -3.84
C ARG A 70 -17.03 0.09 -3.66
N PRO A 71 -16.51 -0.57 -4.70
CA PRO A 71 -15.90 -1.88 -4.55
C PRO A 71 -14.76 -1.87 -3.52
N PRO A 72 -14.61 -2.91 -2.69
CA PRO A 72 -13.49 -3.04 -1.76
C PRO A 72 -12.14 -2.89 -2.47
N ARG A 73 -11.32 -1.93 -2.02
CA ARG A 73 -9.93 -1.82 -2.47
C ARG A 73 -9.07 -2.70 -1.59
N SER A 74 -8.17 -3.47 -2.20
CA SER A 74 -7.39 -4.47 -1.48
C SER A 74 -5.91 -4.33 -1.79
N PHE A 75 -5.08 -4.25 -0.75
CA PHE A 75 -3.66 -3.99 -0.82
C PHE A 75 -2.88 -5.12 -0.15
N PRO A 76 -1.78 -5.60 -0.74
CA PRO A 76 -0.90 -6.54 -0.05
C PRO A 76 -0.20 -5.84 1.13
N VAL A 77 0.01 -6.56 2.22
CA VAL A 77 0.75 -6.06 3.38
C VAL A 77 1.82 -7.03 3.83
N ALA A 78 2.98 -6.54 4.28
CA ALA A 78 3.86 -7.33 5.12
C ALA A 78 3.31 -7.36 6.54
N ILE A 79 3.41 -8.51 7.19
CA ILE A 79 3.00 -8.71 8.58
C ILE A 79 4.18 -9.20 9.42
N GLY A 80 3.96 -9.35 10.73
CA GLY A 80 4.94 -9.84 11.69
C GLY A 80 5.64 -11.12 11.22
N ARG A 81 6.97 -11.13 11.35
CA ARG A 81 7.79 -12.34 11.17
C ARG A 81 7.39 -13.45 12.16
N PRO A 82 7.73 -14.72 11.89
CA PRO A 82 7.43 -15.80 12.83
C PRO A 82 7.93 -15.47 14.25
N GLY A 83 7.10 -15.74 15.26
CA GLY A 83 7.39 -15.40 16.67
C GLY A 83 7.05 -13.96 17.07
N VAL A 84 6.68 -13.07 16.13
CA VAL A 84 6.19 -11.73 16.44
C VAL A 84 4.67 -11.71 16.42
N ALA A 85 4.06 -11.52 17.58
CA ALA A 85 2.62 -11.40 17.72
C ALA A 85 2.13 -10.03 17.21
N ILE A 86 1.00 -10.05 16.49
CA ILE A 86 0.26 -8.85 16.09
C ILE A 86 -1.09 -8.89 16.82
N PRO A 87 -1.54 -7.80 17.46
CA PRO A 87 -2.84 -7.76 18.10
C PRO A 87 -3.96 -8.07 17.10
N LEU A 88 -4.93 -8.89 17.53
CA LEU A 88 -6.17 -9.16 16.80
C LEU A 88 -7.30 -8.30 17.38
N GLY A 89 -8.34 -8.08 16.59
CA GLY A 89 -9.53 -7.33 17.01
C GLY A 89 -9.53 -5.88 16.53
N ASP A 90 -10.27 -5.04 17.25
CA ASP A 90 -10.59 -3.70 16.81
C ASP A 90 -9.56 -2.66 17.27
N SER A 91 -9.34 -1.69 16.41
CA SER A 91 -8.49 -0.53 16.59
C SER A 91 -9.03 0.62 15.74
N ARG A 92 -8.26 1.69 15.63
CA ARG A 92 -8.56 2.84 14.77
C ARG A 92 -7.29 3.53 14.32
N VAL A 93 -7.37 4.29 13.25
CA VAL A 93 -6.32 5.24 12.86
C VAL A 93 -6.27 6.34 13.91
N LEU A 94 -5.22 6.35 14.75
CA LEU A 94 -5.05 7.33 15.83
C LEU A 94 -4.46 8.64 15.31
N ARG A 95 -3.45 8.56 14.45
CA ARG A 95 -2.85 9.73 13.79
C ARG A 95 -2.21 9.36 12.46
N LYS A 96 -2.05 10.37 11.61
CA LYS A 96 -1.43 10.30 10.29
C LYS A 96 -0.12 11.08 10.29
N ARG A 97 0.97 10.46 9.83
CA ARG A 97 2.30 11.09 9.73
C ARG A 97 2.80 11.06 8.28
N ARG A 98 3.01 12.25 7.71
CA ARG A 98 3.73 12.45 6.44
C ARG A 98 5.22 12.61 6.76
N ASN A 99 6.08 12.00 5.96
CA ASN A 99 7.53 12.01 6.14
C ASN A 99 7.95 11.71 7.60
N PRO A 100 7.58 10.55 8.15
CA PRO A 100 7.86 10.24 9.54
C PRO A 100 9.36 10.03 9.78
N THR A 101 9.87 10.47 10.92
CA THR A 101 11.15 9.97 11.45
C THR A 101 10.92 8.58 12.05
N TRP A 102 11.78 7.62 11.71
CA TRP A 102 11.75 6.28 12.30
C TRP A 102 12.62 6.22 13.54
N HIS A 103 12.06 5.68 14.63
CA HIS A 103 12.79 5.38 15.86
C HIS A 103 12.65 3.88 16.10
N PRO A 104 13.75 3.10 16.04
CA PRO A 104 13.69 1.69 16.41
C PRO A 104 13.16 1.50 17.82
N THR A 105 12.30 0.51 18.00
CA THR A 105 11.77 0.15 19.32
C THR A 105 12.85 -0.46 20.20
N ALA A 106 12.62 -0.52 21.51
CA ALA A 106 13.54 -1.17 22.44
C ALA A 106 13.81 -2.63 22.04
N ASN A 107 12.80 -3.37 21.58
CA ASN A 107 12.96 -4.76 21.12
C ASN A 107 13.87 -4.84 19.89
N GLN A 108 13.67 -3.96 18.89
CA GLN A 108 14.51 -3.92 17.69
C GLN A 108 15.97 -3.61 18.02
N ARG A 109 16.25 -2.73 18.98
CA ARG A 109 17.61 -2.46 19.45
C ARG A 109 18.22 -3.59 20.26
N ARG A 110 17.42 -4.36 21.01
CA ARG A 110 17.92 -5.57 21.69
C ARG A 110 18.34 -6.64 20.68
N GLU A 111 17.59 -6.78 19.59
CA GLU A 111 17.89 -7.72 18.51
C GLU A 111 19.07 -7.25 17.64
N ASN A 112 19.16 -5.94 17.38
CA ASN A 112 20.25 -5.33 16.64
C ASN A 112 20.71 -4.04 17.34
N PRO A 113 21.71 -4.13 18.25
CA PRO A 113 22.24 -2.98 18.97
C PRO A 113 22.88 -1.91 18.09
N ALA A 114 23.26 -2.25 16.85
CA ALA A 114 23.87 -1.32 15.90
C ALA A 114 22.85 -0.38 15.22
N LEU A 115 21.55 -0.55 15.47
CA LEU A 115 20.54 0.33 14.88
C LEU A 115 20.69 1.78 15.34
N PRO A 116 20.60 2.77 14.43
CA PRO A 116 20.75 4.18 14.77
C PRO A 116 19.64 4.64 15.71
N VAL A 117 19.89 5.68 16.53
CA VAL A 117 18.88 6.25 17.45
C VAL A 117 17.62 6.67 16.70
N SER A 118 17.78 7.22 15.51
CA SER A 118 16.68 7.56 14.61
C SER A 118 17.15 7.55 13.17
N VAL A 119 16.23 7.32 12.24
CA VAL A 119 16.45 7.55 10.81
C VAL A 119 15.49 8.65 10.36
N PRO A 120 16.00 9.80 9.86
CA PRO A 120 15.17 10.90 9.40
C PRO A 120 14.37 10.51 8.15
N PRO A 121 13.43 11.34 7.69
CA PRO A 121 12.72 11.09 6.44
C PRO A 121 13.67 10.99 5.25
N GLY A 122 13.46 10.01 4.37
CA GLY A 122 14.29 9.80 3.19
C GLY A 122 14.24 8.37 2.68
N PRO A 123 14.99 8.05 1.61
CA PRO A 123 15.00 6.72 0.98
C PRO A 123 15.42 5.58 1.93
N ALA A 124 16.28 5.87 2.92
CA ALA A 124 16.74 4.90 3.90
C ALA A 124 15.74 4.64 5.04
N ASN A 125 14.63 5.38 5.10
CA ASN A 125 13.69 5.29 6.20
C ASN A 125 12.74 4.08 6.04
N PRO A 126 12.71 3.14 7.00
CA PRO A 126 11.90 1.92 6.87
C PRO A 126 10.40 2.14 7.02
N LEU A 127 9.95 3.33 7.44
CA LEU A 127 8.54 3.72 7.44
C LEU A 127 8.08 4.26 6.08
N GLY A 128 9.00 4.54 5.16
CA GLY A 128 8.70 5.23 3.92
C GLY A 128 8.16 6.66 4.15
N LYS A 129 7.36 7.16 3.20
CA LYS A 129 6.83 8.54 3.23
C LYS A 129 5.59 8.74 4.10
N PHE A 130 4.89 7.67 4.48
CA PHE A 130 3.59 7.74 5.12
C PHE A 130 3.44 6.67 6.20
N ALA A 131 2.85 7.05 7.33
CA ALA A 131 2.47 6.14 8.40
C ALA A 131 1.12 6.54 9.02
N LEU A 132 0.32 5.53 9.34
CA LEU A 132 -0.94 5.58 10.08
C LEU A 132 -0.70 4.85 11.39
N ASP A 133 -0.54 5.59 12.49
CA ASP A 133 -0.36 4.96 13.80
C ASP A 133 -1.73 4.49 14.30
N LEU A 134 -1.80 3.26 14.82
CA LEU A 134 -3.05 2.65 15.29
C LEU A 134 -3.27 2.90 16.78
N GLY A 135 -4.48 2.61 17.26
CA GLY A 135 -4.84 2.72 18.68
C GLY A 135 -4.09 1.75 19.61
N TRP A 136 -3.30 0.83 19.06
CA TRP A 136 -2.41 -0.04 19.84
C TRP A 136 -1.00 0.55 19.92
N THR A 137 -0.36 0.35 21.07
CA THR A 137 0.99 0.82 21.34
C THR A 137 1.98 0.28 20.30
N ALA A 138 2.70 1.21 19.65
CA ALA A 138 3.77 0.91 18.69
C ALA A 138 3.36 0.07 17.47
N ILE A 139 2.08 0.06 17.08
CA ILE A 139 1.60 -0.58 15.85
C ILE A 139 1.16 0.50 14.85
N ALA A 140 1.62 0.38 13.61
CA ALA A 140 1.27 1.28 12.53
C ALA A 140 1.05 0.53 11.20
N ILE A 141 0.30 1.16 10.30
CA ILE A 141 0.27 0.83 8.87
C ILE A 141 1.16 1.87 8.19
N HIS A 142 2.22 1.45 7.50
CA HIS A 142 3.20 2.38 6.96
C HIS A 142 3.77 1.92 5.62
N GLY A 143 4.47 2.81 4.92
CA GLY A 143 5.19 2.47 3.70
C GLY A 143 6.40 1.58 3.96
N THR A 144 7.31 1.46 3.00
CA THR A 144 8.56 0.72 3.22
C THR A 144 9.61 1.20 2.25
N ASN A 145 10.88 1.14 2.66
CA ASN A 145 12.03 1.23 1.75
C ASN A 145 12.44 -0.15 1.20
N GLU A 146 11.80 -1.22 1.68
CA GLU A 146 11.98 -2.62 1.26
C GLU A 146 10.67 -3.14 0.65
N PRO A 147 10.30 -2.74 -0.58
CA PRO A 147 9.01 -3.12 -1.20
C PRO A 147 8.86 -4.64 -1.34
N ASP A 148 9.96 -5.36 -1.51
CA ASP A 148 9.97 -6.82 -1.60
C ASP A 148 9.49 -7.51 -0.31
N SER A 149 9.54 -6.83 0.84
CA SER A 149 9.01 -7.38 2.10
C SER A 149 7.47 -7.48 2.12
N VAL A 150 6.77 -6.74 1.24
CA VAL A 150 5.31 -6.68 1.19
C VAL A 150 4.73 -8.02 0.71
N GLY A 151 3.68 -8.49 1.39
CA GLY A 151 3.08 -9.81 1.15
C GLY A 151 3.81 -10.96 1.85
N ARG A 152 4.77 -10.68 2.74
CA ARG A 152 5.53 -11.67 3.52
C ARG A 152 5.39 -11.46 5.03
N ARG A 153 5.84 -12.44 5.81
CA ARG A 153 6.01 -12.34 7.28
C ARG A 153 7.41 -11.80 7.57
N ALA A 154 7.57 -10.48 7.52
CA ALA A 154 8.88 -9.82 7.55
C ALA A 154 8.98 -8.64 8.53
N SER A 155 7.86 -8.16 9.09
CA SER A 155 7.87 -6.98 9.93
C SER A 155 8.17 -7.30 11.40
N GLY A 156 8.54 -6.28 12.17
CA GLY A 156 8.64 -6.33 13.63
C GLY A 156 7.29 -6.15 14.36
N GLY A 157 6.16 -6.30 13.67
CA GLY A 157 4.81 -6.22 14.25
C GLY A 157 3.88 -5.20 13.59
N CYS A 158 4.41 -4.25 12.81
CA CYS A 158 3.62 -3.30 12.02
C CYS A 158 3.17 -3.87 10.67
N PHE A 159 2.28 -3.16 9.97
CA PHE A 159 1.83 -3.50 8.62
C PHE A 159 2.58 -2.66 7.59
N ARG A 160 3.43 -3.30 6.76
CA ARG A 160 4.15 -2.59 5.69
C ARG A 160 3.38 -2.65 4.38
N MET A 161 3.26 -1.52 3.71
CA MET A 161 2.60 -1.38 2.42
C MET A 161 3.60 -0.89 1.38
N LEU A 162 3.30 -1.12 0.10
CA LEU A 162 4.06 -0.54 -0.99
C LEU A 162 3.98 1.00 -0.92
N PRO A 163 5.03 1.73 -1.37
CA PRO A 163 5.04 3.20 -1.31
C PRO A 163 3.84 3.87 -1.98
N ALA A 164 3.37 3.35 -3.12
CA ALA A 164 2.19 3.87 -3.80
C ALA A 164 0.89 3.53 -3.05
N ASP A 165 0.76 2.29 -2.56
CA ASP A 165 -0.42 1.84 -1.83
C ASP A 165 -0.63 2.62 -0.53
N ILE A 166 0.44 2.86 0.23
CA ILE A 166 0.33 3.65 1.47
C ILE A 166 -0.04 5.10 1.17
N ALA A 167 0.43 5.68 0.06
CA ALA A 167 0.05 7.03 -0.33
C ALA A 167 -1.45 7.10 -0.65
N ALA A 168 -1.95 6.13 -1.42
CA ALA A 168 -3.37 6.02 -1.77
C ALA A 168 -4.26 5.76 -0.54
N LEU A 169 -3.80 4.94 0.42
CA LEU A 169 -4.51 4.71 1.67
C LEU A 169 -4.47 5.97 2.55
N PHE A 170 -3.31 6.62 2.66
CA PHE A 170 -3.11 7.81 3.46
C PHE A 170 -4.04 8.94 3.02
N GLU A 171 -4.25 9.17 1.73
CA GLU A 171 -5.19 10.21 1.29
C GLU A 171 -6.65 9.78 1.48
N ALA A 172 -6.97 8.50 1.34
CA ALA A 172 -8.35 8.01 1.39
C ALA A 172 -8.97 7.93 2.80
N VAL A 173 -8.16 7.75 3.85
CA VAL A 173 -8.69 7.47 5.20
C VAL A 173 -8.49 8.64 6.18
N PRO A 174 -9.55 9.15 6.82
CA PRO A 174 -9.43 10.13 7.90
C PRO A 174 -8.86 9.52 9.19
N VAL A 175 -8.42 10.38 10.11
CA VAL A 175 -8.17 9.98 11.50
C VAL A 175 -9.50 9.52 12.12
N GLY A 176 -9.45 8.47 12.95
CA GLY A 176 -10.63 7.85 13.53
C GLY A 176 -11.19 6.68 12.72
N THR A 177 -10.73 6.46 11.48
CA THR A 177 -11.14 5.31 10.66
C THR A 177 -10.99 3.99 11.44
N PRO A 178 -12.08 3.20 11.59
CA PRO A 178 -12.03 1.90 12.25
C PRO A 178 -11.08 0.94 11.52
N VAL A 179 -10.31 0.19 12.28
CA VAL A 179 -9.40 -0.85 11.77
C VAL A 179 -9.69 -2.14 12.51
N ARG A 180 -9.96 -3.24 11.80
CA ARG A 180 -10.07 -4.57 12.41
C ARG A 180 -9.01 -5.52 11.86
N VAL A 181 -8.29 -6.20 12.75
CA VAL A 181 -7.30 -7.22 12.38
C VAL A 181 -7.86 -8.60 12.69
N VAL A 182 -7.84 -9.48 11.69
CA VAL A 182 -8.36 -10.86 11.80
C VAL A 182 -7.28 -11.87 11.43
N SER A 183 -7.31 -13.02 12.11
CA SER A 183 -6.44 -14.15 11.78
C SER A 183 -6.89 -14.85 10.50
N GLY A 184 -8.20 -15.03 10.30
CA GLY A 184 -8.79 -15.71 9.14
C GLY A 184 -8.96 -14.82 7.89
N PRO A 185 -9.66 -15.33 6.86
CA PRO A 185 -10.03 -14.52 5.70
C PRO A 185 -10.87 -13.31 6.11
N ALA A 186 -10.74 -12.22 5.38
CA ALA A 186 -11.51 -11.02 5.67
C ALA A 186 -12.97 -11.25 5.25
N ALA A 187 -13.92 -11.04 6.17
CA ALA A 187 -15.34 -10.99 5.84
C ALA A 187 -15.64 -9.69 5.08
N VAL A 188 -15.34 -9.70 3.78
CA VAL A 188 -15.47 -8.56 2.87
C VAL A 188 -16.47 -8.96 1.78
N PRO A 189 -17.41 -8.10 1.39
CA PRO A 189 -18.29 -8.37 0.25
C PRO A 189 -17.45 -8.72 -0.98
N PRO A 190 -17.85 -9.70 -1.81
CA PRO A 190 -17.08 -10.05 -2.99
C PRO A 190 -16.87 -8.80 -3.85
N ALA A 191 -15.63 -8.61 -4.33
CA ALA A 191 -15.38 -7.60 -5.34
C ALA A 191 -16.29 -7.92 -6.53
N GLN A 192 -17.15 -6.97 -6.93
CA GLN A 192 -17.96 -7.12 -8.13
C GLN A 192 -17.00 -7.42 -9.29
N PRO A 193 -17.31 -8.42 -10.15
CA PRO A 193 -16.48 -8.68 -11.31
C PRO A 193 -16.41 -7.39 -12.13
N ALA A 194 -15.20 -6.94 -12.41
CA ALA A 194 -15.01 -5.87 -13.39
C ALA A 194 -15.63 -6.37 -14.70
N ILE A 195 -16.72 -5.73 -15.13
CA ILE A 195 -17.30 -5.99 -16.45
C ILE A 195 -16.17 -5.75 -17.44
N ALA A 196 -15.77 -6.81 -18.14
CA ALA A 196 -14.81 -6.72 -19.22
C ALA A 196 -15.46 -5.89 -20.33
N VAL A 197 -15.11 -4.61 -20.41
CA VAL A 197 -15.38 -3.84 -21.63
C VAL A 197 -14.39 -4.36 -22.66
N ALA A 198 -14.90 -5.15 -23.61
CA ALA A 198 -14.20 -5.51 -24.82
C ALA A 198 -13.94 -4.22 -25.61
N ALA A 199 -12.76 -3.64 -25.46
CA ALA A 199 -12.28 -2.59 -26.34
C ALA A 199 -11.64 -3.27 -27.56
N THR A 200 -12.38 -3.34 -28.66
CA THR A 200 -11.80 -3.52 -29.98
C THR A 200 -10.98 -2.28 -30.31
N VAL A 201 -9.66 -2.42 -30.33
CA VAL A 201 -8.77 -1.39 -30.87
C VAL A 201 -8.22 -1.89 -32.19
N ALA A 202 -8.72 -1.30 -33.28
CA ALA A 202 -8.14 -1.43 -34.60
C ALA A 202 -6.71 -0.87 -34.60
N ALA A 203 -5.82 -1.57 -35.29
CA ALA A 203 -4.41 -1.23 -35.39
C ALA A 203 -4.21 0.14 -36.07
N ALA A 204 -3.56 1.07 -35.36
CA ALA A 204 -2.96 2.25 -35.96
C ALA A 204 -1.42 2.06 -35.98
N ALA A 205 -0.81 2.48 -37.09
CA ALA A 205 0.58 2.22 -37.44
C ALA A 205 1.60 2.73 -36.39
N VAL A 206 2.62 1.90 -36.16
CA VAL A 206 3.74 2.13 -35.24
C VAL A 206 4.79 3.05 -35.92
N PRO A 207 5.20 4.19 -35.31
CA PRO A 207 6.34 4.97 -35.80
C PRO A 207 7.67 4.25 -35.50
N PRO A 208 8.74 4.49 -36.29
CA PRO A 208 9.97 3.70 -36.21
C PRO A 208 10.71 3.88 -34.88
N ALA A 209 11.30 2.77 -34.43
CA ALA A 209 11.95 2.59 -33.14
C ALA A 209 13.13 3.54 -32.91
N LYS A 210 13.17 4.17 -31.73
CA LYS A 210 14.41 4.74 -31.17
C LYS A 210 15.27 3.62 -30.57
N ALA A 211 16.58 3.81 -30.69
CA ALA A 211 17.62 2.85 -30.35
C ALA A 211 17.43 2.20 -28.97
N VAL A 212 17.54 0.87 -28.97
CA VAL A 212 17.54 0.03 -27.77
C VAL A 212 18.84 0.27 -27.01
N PRO A 213 18.80 0.67 -25.71
CA PRO A 213 20.01 0.78 -24.91
C PRO A 213 20.67 -0.61 -24.73
N PRO A 214 22.00 -0.67 -24.64
CA PRO A 214 22.73 -1.92 -24.57
C PRO A 214 22.30 -2.79 -23.37
N PRO A 215 22.42 -4.12 -23.47
CA PRO A 215 22.00 -5.03 -22.42
C PRO A 215 22.77 -4.74 -21.13
N LEU A 216 22.04 -4.56 -20.03
CA LEU A 216 22.62 -4.45 -18.70
C LEU A 216 23.42 -5.72 -18.37
N PRO A 217 24.57 -5.60 -17.67
CA PRO A 217 25.31 -6.75 -17.18
C PRO A 217 24.41 -7.63 -16.31
N ILE A 218 24.63 -8.96 -16.36
CA ILE A 218 23.98 -9.92 -15.47
C ILE A 218 24.51 -9.66 -14.05
N LEU A 219 23.92 -8.69 -13.36
CA LEU A 219 24.11 -8.49 -11.93
C LEU A 219 23.53 -9.70 -11.19
N PRO A 220 24.19 -10.20 -10.13
CA PRO A 220 23.59 -11.21 -9.27
C PRO A 220 22.24 -10.68 -8.78
N ASP A 221 21.17 -11.45 -9.00
CA ASP A 221 19.82 -11.04 -8.64
C ASP A 221 19.79 -10.65 -7.15
N PRO A 222 19.46 -9.40 -6.78
CA PRO A 222 19.51 -8.94 -5.39
C PRO A 222 18.58 -9.75 -4.48
N ARG A 223 17.58 -10.46 -5.04
CA ARG A 223 16.74 -11.39 -4.29
C ARG A 223 17.49 -12.62 -3.80
N CYS A 224 18.57 -13.04 -4.49
CA CYS A 224 19.34 -14.22 -4.14
C CYS A 224 20.08 -14.08 -2.81
N ALA A 225 20.45 -12.86 -2.43
CA ALA A 225 21.07 -12.58 -1.14
C ALA A 225 20.14 -12.85 0.07
N THR A 226 18.82 -12.87 -0.15
CA THR A 226 17.80 -12.98 0.91
C THR A 226 16.84 -14.15 0.71
N ALA A 227 17.08 -14.96 -0.32
CA ALA A 227 16.20 -16.05 -0.70
C ALA A 227 16.22 -17.14 0.39
N SER A 228 15.06 -17.36 1.03
CA SER A 228 14.89 -18.40 2.05
C SER A 228 13.85 -19.45 1.64
N ALA A 229 13.03 -19.17 0.62
CA ALA A 229 12.10 -20.14 0.06
C ALA A 229 12.90 -21.23 -0.70
N PRO A 230 12.56 -22.52 -0.54
CA PRO A 230 13.29 -23.62 -1.17
C PRO A 230 13.50 -23.45 -2.68
N LEU A 231 12.44 -23.09 -3.41
CA LEU A 231 12.51 -22.79 -4.84
C LEU A 231 13.51 -21.66 -5.15
N ARG A 232 13.41 -20.54 -4.42
CA ARG A 232 14.24 -19.37 -4.68
C ARG A 232 15.70 -19.60 -4.32
N ARG A 233 15.98 -20.35 -3.25
CA ARG A 233 17.35 -20.78 -2.92
C ARG A 233 17.94 -21.60 -4.06
N MET A 234 17.25 -22.63 -4.50
CA MET A 234 17.73 -23.52 -5.56
C MET A 234 18.01 -22.78 -6.87
N ILE A 235 17.11 -21.88 -7.29
CA ILE A 235 17.34 -21.04 -8.48
C ILE A 235 18.55 -20.14 -8.30
N CYS A 236 18.75 -19.59 -7.09
CA CYS A 236 19.82 -18.63 -6.81
C CYS A 236 21.20 -19.26 -6.58
N THR A 237 21.26 -20.51 -6.13
CA THR A 237 22.52 -21.22 -5.88
C THR A 237 23.03 -21.98 -7.10
N GLU A 238 22.16 -22.26 -8.08
CA GLU A 238 22.53 -22.91 -9.33
C GLU A 238 22.75 -21.87 -10.44
N PRO A 239 23.99 -21.68 -10.93
CA PRO A 239 24.32 -20.62 -11.89
C PRO A 239 23.45 -20.64 -13.17
N ASP A 240 23.18 -21.82 -13.72
CA ASP A 240 22.42 -21.97 -14.96
C ASP A 240 20.94 -21.60 -14.76
N LEU A 241 20.36 -21.99 -13.62
CA LEU A 241 18.98 -21.63 -13.28
C LEU A 241 18.86 -20.12 -13.02
N ALA A 242 19.83 -19.55 -12.30
CA ALA A 242 19.90 -18.11 -12.05
C ALA A 242 19.99 -17.31 -13.36
N ALA A 243 20.79 -17.79 -14.32
CA ALA A 243 20.93 -17.16 -15.62
C ALA A 243 19.64 -17.21 -16.45
N LEU A 244 18.95 -18.35 -16.50
CA LEU A 244 17.66 -18.49 -17.21
C LEU A 244 16.60 -17.56 -16.62
N ASP A 245 16.46 -17.56 -15.30
CA ASP A 245 15.46 -16.75 -14.59
C ASP A 245 15.78 -15.24 -14.66
N GLY A 246 17.07 -14.87 -14.60
CA GLY A 246 17.54 -13.52 -14.83
C GLY A 246 17.20 -13.01 -16.23
N ARG A 247 17.45 -13.81 -17.27
CA ARG A 247 17.15 -13.46 -18.68
C ARG A 247 15.66 -13.27 -18.92
N ALA A 248 14.82 -14.18 -18.41
CA ALA A 248 13.37 -14.09 -18.56
C ALA A 248 12.81 -12.81 -17.91
N ARG A 249 13.29 -12.47 -16.71
CA ARG A 249 12.86 -11.26 -16.00
C ARG A 249 13.41 -9.98 -16.62
N GLY A 250 14.63 -10.01 -17.15
CA GLY A 250 15.17 -8.89 -17.91
C GLY A 250 14.34 -8.56 -19.15
N LEU A 251 13.76 -9.56 -19.83
CA LEU A 251 12.82 -9.34 -20.94
C LEU A 251 11.52 -8.69 -20.44
N HIS A 252 10.93 -9.19 -19.35
CA HIS A 252 9.73 -8.58 -18.76
C HIS A 252 9.97 -7.13 -18.30
N GLN A 253 11.12 -6.83 -17.70
CA GLN A 253 11.48 -5.48 -17.28
C GLN A 253 11.63 -4.53 -18.49
N ARG A 254 12.22 -5.00 -19.60
CA ARG A 254 12.29 -4.21 -20.83
C ARG A 254 10.91 -3.94 -21.43
N HIS A 255 10.05 -4.97 -21.46
CA HIS A 255 8.67 -4.80 -21.92
C HIS A 255 7.93 -3.76 -21.06
N LEU A 256 8.06 -3.82 -19.74
CA LEU A 256 7.48 -2.82 -18.83
C LEU A 256 8.02 -1.41 -19.06
N ALA A 257 9.33 -1.28 -19.25
CA ALA A 257 9.95 0.02 -19.50
C ALA A 257 9.46 0.66 -20.81
N ALA A 258 9.10 -0.14 -21.82
CA ALA A 258 8.57 0.33 -23.10
C ALA A 258 7.10 0.80 -23.04
N LEU A 259 6.35 0.47 -21.99
CA LEU A 259 4.95 0.89 -21.85
C LEU A 259 4.83 2.36 -21.44
N PRO A 260 3.75 3.06 -21.83
CA PRO A 260 3.36 4.35 -21.26
C PRO A 260 3.17 4.27 -19.74
N ALA A 261 3.43 5.37 -19.02
CA ALA A 261 3.47 5.39 -17.56
C ALA A 261 2.14 4.91 -16.93
N GLU A 262 1.01 5.34 -17.51
CA GLU A 262 -0.35 5.01 -17.10
C GLU A 262 -0.69 3.51 -17.26
N ARG A 263 0.01 2.79 -18.14
CA ARG A 263 -0.16 1.33 -18.33
C ARG A 263 0.89 0.52 -17.60
N ARG A 264 2.03 1.14 -17.25
CA ARG A 264 3.18 0.49 -16.64
C ARG A 264 2.86 -0.09 -15.27
N ASP A 265 2.07 0.59 -14.45
CA ASP A 265 1.74 0.13 -13.10
C ASP A 265 0.83 -1.10 -13.10
N ALA A 266 -0.21 -1.09 -13.94
CA ALA A 266 -1.11 -2.23 -14.12
C ALA A 266 -0.39 -3.44 -14.72
N ALA A 267 0.46 -3.20 -15.74
CA ALA A 267 1.28 -4.25 -16.34
C ALA A 267 2.34 -4.81 -15.37
N ALA A 268 2.95 -3.96 -14.54
CA ALA A 268 3.91 -4.38 -13.53
C ALA A 268 3.23 -5.25 -12.46
N TYR A 269 2.04 -4.87 -12.02
CA TYR A 269 1.24 -5.69 -11.11
C TYR A 269 0.85 -7.04 -11.72
N ALA A 270 0.40 -7.06 -12.98
CA ALA A 270 0.06 -8.29 -13.70
C ALA A 270 1.26 -9.24 -13.82
N LEU A 271 2.44 -8.71 -14.18
CA LEU A 271 3.67 -9.50 -14.26
C LEU A 271 4.11 -10.04 -12.90
N LEU A 272 3.96 -9.26 -11.82
CA LEU A 272 4.22 -9.75 -10.46
C LEU A 272 3.26 -10.89 -10.06
N GLN A 273 2.00 -10.85 -10.51
CA GLN A 273 1.06 -11.96 -10.30
C GLN A 273 1.41 -13.19 -11.14
N GLU A 274 1.84 -12.99 -12.39
CA GLU A 274 2.30 -14.08 -13.27
C GLU A 274 3.58 -14.73 -12.74
N GLU A 275 4.51 -13.95 -12.17
CA GLU A 275 5.68 -14.45 -11.45
C GLU A 275 5.29 -15.32 -10.26
N ARG A 276 4.35 -14.86 -9.42
CA ARG A 276 3.85 -15.65 -8.29
C ARG A 276 3.21 -16.96 -8.72
N ARG A 277 2.30 -16.91 -9.70
CA ARG A 277 1.63 -18.11 -10.23
C ARG A 277 2.62 -19.10 -10.84
N PHE A 278 3.67 -18.59 -11.50
CA PHE A 278 4.75 -19.42 -12.02
C PHE A 278 5.51 -20.10 -10.89
N ASP A 279 5.95 -19.36 -9.88
CA ASP A 279 6.69 -19.91 -8.73
C ASP A 279 5.88 -20.98 -7.99
N ASP A 280 4.58 -20.74 -7.75
CA ASP A 280 3.69 -21.71 -7.08
C ASP A 280 3.54 -23.00 -7.92
N ARG A 281 3.28 -22.85 -9.23
CA ARG A 281 3.11 -23.97 -10.16
C ARG A 281 4.38 -24.80 -10.28
N ILE A 282 5.54 -24.14 -10.38
CA ILE A 282 6.82 -24.82 -10.56
C ILE A 282 7.32 -25.45 -9.26
N THR A 283 7.06 -24.82 -8.11
CA THR A 283 7.29 -25.44 -6.79
C THR A 283 6.54 -26.77 -6.69
N ALA A 284 5.27 -26.80 -7.08
CA ALA A 284 4.46 -28.02 -7.07
C ALA A 284 4.94 -29.04 -8.13
N ARG A 285 5.13 -28.61 -9.38
CA ARG A 285 5.52 -29.48 -10.50
C ARG A 285 6.88 -30.13 -10.31
N CYS A 286 7.87 -29.36 -9.86
CA CYS A 286 9.24 -29.84 -9.64
C CYS A 286 9.45 -30.35 -8.21
N TRP A 287 8.36 -30.50 -7.45
CA TRP A 287 8.35 -31.05 -6.10
C TRP A 287 9.24 -30.34 -5.08
N VAL A 288 9.64 -29.09 -5.33
CA VAL A 288 10.64 -28.38 -4.52
C VAL A 288 10.11 -28.12 -3.10
N ARG A 289 10.75 -28.72 -2.11
CA ARG A 289 10.37 -28.64 -0.69
C ARG A 289 11.61 -28.40 0.18
N ARG A 290 11.41 -27.96 1.42
CA ARG A 290 12.51 -27.78 2.38
C ARG A 290 13.12 -29.15 2.71
N GLY A 291 14.45 -29.26 2.71
CA GLY A 291 15.18 -30.49 3.05
C GLY A 291 15.39 -31.41 1.85
N MET A 292 14.83 -31.07 0.68
CA MET A 292 15.10 -31.77 -0.57
C MET A 292 16.59 -31.75 -0.94
N GLU A 293 17.29 -30.71 -0.51
CA GLU A 293 18.72 -30.52 -0.79
C GLU A 293 19.62 -31.59 -0.14
N GLU A 294 19.10 -32.36 0.82
CA GLU A 294 19.82 -33.40 1.57
C GLU A 294 19.93 -34.72 0.78
N ASP A 295 19.10 -34.92 -0.25
CA ASP A 295 19.18 -36.05 -1.17
C ASP A 295 19.70 -35.57 -2.55
N PRO A 296 20.94 -35.93 -2.94
CA PRO A 296 21.54 -35.47 -4.19
C PRO A 296 20.76 -35.87 -5.44
N ALA A 297 20.12 -37.05 -5.44
CA ALA A 297 19.37 -37.55 -6.59
C ALA A 297 18.04 -36.80 -6.74
N VAL A 298 17.32 -36.58 -5.63
CA VAL A 298 16.10 -35.79 -5.63
C VAL A 298 16.38 -34.33 -5.98
N ALA A 299 17.47 -33.76 -5.46
CA ALA A 299 17.90 -32.42 -5.80
C ALA A 299 18.27 -32.29 -7.29
N ALA A 300 18.94 -33.30 -7.88
CA ALA A 300 19.26 -33.31 -9.31
C ALA A 300 18.00 -33.35 -10.20
N ALA A 301 17.02 -34.18 -9.86
CA ALA A 301 15.74 -34.24 -10.57
C ALA A 301 14.97 -32.91 -10.51
N ALA A 302 14.97 -32.26 -9.35
CA ALA A 302 14.35 -30.94 -9.18
C ALA A 302 15.05 -29.88 -10.04
N ARG A 303 16.39 -29.83 -10.04
CA ARG A 303 17.16 -28.89 -10.89
C ARG A 303 16.87 -29.08 -12.37
N ALA A 304 16.82 -30.32 -12.86
CA ALA A 304 16.49 -30.61 -14.25
C ALA A 304 15.08 -30.08 -14.61
N CYS A 305 14.08 -30.37 -13.78
CA CYS A 305 12.73 -29.85 -13.96
C CYS A 305 12.66 -28.31 -13.94
N LEU A 306 13.43 -27.66 -13.06
CA LEU A 306 13.54 -26.20 -13.00
C LEU A 306 14.18 -25.63 -14.26
N GLY A 307 15.21 -26.28 -14.80
CA GLY A 307 15.87 -25.89 -16.05
C GLY A 307 14.89 -25.86 -17.22
N ASP A 308 14.08 -26.91 -17.38
CA ASP A 308 13.04 -26.98 -18.42
C ASP A 308 11.98 -25.89 -18.24
N ALA A 309 11.51 -25.70 -17.00
CA ALA A 309 10.48 -24.72 -16.67
C ALA A 309 10.95 -23.27 -16.93
N LEU A 310 12.18 -22.94 -16.54
CA LEU A 310 12.75 -21.62 -16.74
C LEU A 310 13.10 -21.35 -18.20
N THR A 311 13.53 -22.38 -18.94
CA THR A 311 13.71 -22.30 -20.40
C THR A 311 12.39 -22.00 -21.10
N ALA A 312 11.32 -22.73 -20.76
CA ALA A 312 9.99 -22.47 -21.32
C ALA A 312 9.49 -21.05 -21.00
N ARG A 313 9.73 -20.56 -19.77
CA ARG A 313 9.41 -19.18 -19.36
C ARG A 313 10.21 -18.15 -20.16
N LEU A 314 11.49 -18.40 -20.40
CA LEU A 314 12.33 -17.53 -21.21
C LEU A 314 11.79 -17.44 -22.65
N GLU A 315 11.41 -18.57 -23.25
CA GLU A 315 10.80 -18.57 -24.59
C GLU A 315 9.45 -17.86 -24.63
N GLU A 316 8.64 -17.96 -23.58
CA GLU A 316 7.41 -17.17 -23.46
C GLU A 316 7.69 -15.67 -23.39
N ALA A 317 8.68 -15.27 -22.59
CA ALA A 317 9.06 -13.87 -22.44
C ALA A 317 9.61 -13.27 -23.74
N LYS A 318 10.23 -14.07 -24.61
CA LYS A 318 10.72 -13.63 -25.94
C LYS A 318 9.58 -13.36 -26.94
N ARG A 319 8.40 -13.95 -26.74
CA ARG A 319 7.24 -13.80 -27.64
C ARG A 319 6.36 -12.57 -27.33
N ARG A 320 6.65 -11.86 -26.25
CA ARG A 320 5.93 -10.66 -25.78
C ARG A 320 6.64 -9.38 -26.20
#